data_AF-A0A0B7J0Q9-F1
#
_entry.id   AF-A0A0B7J0Q9-F1
#
_cell.length_a   1.000
_cell.length_b   1.000
_cell.length_c   1.000
_cell.angle_alpha   90.00
_cell.angle_beta   90.00
_cell.angle_gamma   90.00
#
_symmetry.space_group_name_H-M   'P 1'
#
loop_
_entity.id
_entity.type
_entity.pdbx_description
1 polymer ?
#
loop_
_entity_poly.entity_id
_entity_poly.type
_entity_poly.pdbx_seq_one_letter_code
_entity_poly.pdbx_strand_id
1 'polypeptide(L)'
;MFRNPPCYERFVQLIPSLFLPLIVMLHYLSGKRTGIYYADSTHFAVCKNIRINSNRTFNNLAKRGRSSVDWFFGFKLHMIINDKGEIIAVKITKGNVDDRIAFEAMVIKKV
;
A
#
# COMPACT_ATOMS: atom_id res chain seq x y z
N MET A 1 20.08 12.89 -0.72
CA MET A 1 19.70 12.92 -2.15
C MET A 1 20.87 12.34 -2.94
N PHE A 2 20.66 11.45 -3.92
CA PHE A 2 21.74 10.72 -4.60
C PHE A 2 22.67 11.65 -5.38
N ARG A 3 24.00 11.48 -5.26
CA ARG A 3 24.99 12.31 -5.96
C ARG A 3 24.90 12.18 -7.49
N ASN A 4 24.57 10.98 -7.99
CA ASN A 4 24.32 10.68 -9.41
C ASN A 4 23.04 9.83 -9.54
N PRO A 5 21.89 10.40 -9.94
CA PRO A 5 20.67 9.63 -10.14
C PRO A 5 20.75 8.77 -11.41
N PRO A 6 20.08 7.61 -11.46
CA PRO A 6 19.99 6.81 -12.68
C PRO A 6 19.20 7.56 -13.77
N CYS A 7 19.53 7.30 -15.05
CA CYS A 7 18.67 7.73 -16.15
C CYS A 7 17.30 7.06 -16.08
N TYR A 8 16.30 7.61 -16.76
CA TYR A 8 14.93 7.12 -16.69
C TYR A 8 14.81 5.65 -17.12
N GLU A 9 15.50 5.21 -18.18
CA GLU A 9 15.44 3.79 -18.58
C GLU A 9 16.01 2.88 -17.50
N ARG A 10 17.15 3.28 -16.91
CA ARG A 10 17.77 2.52 -15.84
C ARG A 10 16.89 2.50 -14.59
N PHE A 11 16.23 3.59 -14.27
CA PHE A 11 15.28 3.66 -13.17
C PHE A 11 14.11 2.69 -13.37
N VAL A 12 13.49 2.66 -14.54
CA VAL A 12 12.39 1.73 -14.88
C VAL A 12 12.84 0.27 -14.77
N GLN A 13 14.05 -0.04 -15.20
CA GLN A 13 14.64 -1.38 -15.05
C GLN A 13 14.89 -1.76 -13.57
N LEU A 14 15.21 -0.79 -12.72
CA LEU A 14 15.52 -1.01 -11.31
C LEU A 14 14.27 -1.12 -10.43
N ILE A 15 13.17 -0.44 -10.74
CA ILE A 15 11.94 -0.43 -9.92
C ILE A 15 11.51 -1.84 -9.45
N PRO A 16 11.45 -2.88 -10.32
CA PRO A 16 11.06 -4.22 -9.88
C PRO A 16 11.99 -4.82 -8.83
N SER A 17 13.30 -4.53 -8.91
CA SER A 17 14.30 -5.02 -7.95
C SER A 17 14.22 -4.34 -6.58
N LEU A 18 13.58 -3.16 -6.50
CA LEU A 18 13.45 -2.39 -5.26
C LEU A 18 12.36 -2.92 -4.33
N PHE A 19 11.50 -3.84 -4.80
CA PHE A 19 10.39 -4.34 -4.01
C PHE A 19 10.84 -5.09 -2.74
N LEU A 20 11.85 -5.97 -2.86
CA LEU A 20 12.41 -6.69 -1.71
C LEU A 20 13.13 -5.75 -0.72
N PRO A 21 14.04 -4.87 -1.15
CA PRO A 21 14.63 -3.86 -0.27
C PRO A 21 13.59 -3.00 0.45
N LEU A 22 12.51 -2.60 -0.23
CA LEU A 22 11.43 -1.83 0.37
C LEU A 22 10.73 -2.62 1.49
N ILE A 23 10.41 -3.89 1.26
CA ILE A 23 9.79 -4.75 2.29
C ILE A 23 10.72 -4.91 3.49
N VAL A 24 12.00 -5.21 3.27
CA VAL A 24 12.99 -5.37 4.34
C VAL A 24 13.14 -4.06 5.13
N MET A 25 13.20 -2.93 4.44
CA MET A 25 13.26 -1.61 5.07
C MET A 25 12.01 -1.34 5.92
N LEU A 26 10.81 -1.64 5.41
CA LEU A 26 9.56 -1.48 6.17
C LEU A 26 9.52 -2.36 7.42
N HIS A 27 10.05 -3.58 7.34
CA HIS A 27 10.19 -4.46 8.51
C HIS A 27 11.21 -3.92 9.51
N TYR A 28 12.35 -3.40 9.04
CA TYR A 28 13.38 -2.84 9.91
C TYR A 28 12.91 -1.56 10.61
N LEU A 29 12.13 -0.73 9.91
CA LEU A 29 11.53 0.50 10.44
C LEU A 29 10.26 0.24 11.27
N SER A 30 9.93 -1.03 11.57
CA SER A 30 8.75 -1.34 12.37
C SER A 30 8.91 -0.82 13.80
N GLY A 31 7.92 -0.06 14.24
CA GLY A 31 7.91 0.62 15.53
C GLY A 31 7.70 -0.32 16.72
N LYS A 32 7.85 0.25 17.92
CA LYS A 32 7.58 -0.48 19.16
C LYS A 32 6.07 -0.58 19.41
N ARG A 33 5.68 -1.69 20.03
CA ARG A 33 4.30 -1.91 20.50
C ARG A 33 4.07 -1.11 21.78
N THR A 34 3.39 0.03 21.68
CA THR A 34 3.11 0.93 22.81
C THR A 34 1.75 0.68 23.47
N GLY A 35 0.82 0.03 22.77
CA GLY A 35 -0.52 -0.30 23.26
C GLY A 35 -1.64 0.61 22.74
N ILE A 36 -1.28 1.77 22.18
CA ILE A 36 -2.21 2.68 21.50
C ILE A 36 -1.84 2.69 20.01
N TYR A 37 -2.84 2.48 19.16
CA TYR A 37 -2.65 2.39 17.72
C TYR A 37 -3.72 3.15 16.95
N TYR A 38 -3.32 3.73 15.83
CA TYR A 38 -4.20 4.36 14.85
C TYR A 38 -4.17 3.54 13.56
N ALA A 39 -5.34 3.26 13.03
CA ALA A 39 -5.53 2.47 11.82
C ALA A 39 -6.29 3.31 10.80
N ASP A 40 -5.74 3.42 9.59
CA ASP A 40 -6.41 4.10 8.49
C ASP A 40 -6.09 3.44 7.15
N SER A 41 -6.99 3.63 6.19
CA SER A 41 -6.85 3.09 4.85
C SER A 41 -6.98 4.20 3.82
N THR A 42 -6.05 4.24 2.88
CA THR A 42 -6.06 5.19 1.76
C THR A 42 -6.20 4.43 0.45
N HIS A 43 -7.18 4.82 -0.37
CA HIS A 43 -7.33 4.27 -1.70
C HIS A 43 -6.32 4.91 -2.67
N PHE A 44 -5.80 4.11 -3.60
CA PHE A 44 -4.95 4.61 -4.68
C PHE A 44 -5.48 4.13 -6.03
N ALA A 45 -5.93 5.10 -6.84
CA ALA A 45 -6.46 4.87 -8.18
C ALA A 45 -5.30 4.67 -9.17
N VAL A 46 -5.32 3.56 -9.90
CA VAL A 46 -4.28 3.26 -10.92
C VAL A 46 -4.63 3.82 -12.30
N CYS A 47 -5.90 4.13 -12.54
CA CYS A 47 -6.37 4.85 -13.72
C CYS A 47 -7.72 5.54 -13.46
N LYS A 48 -8.12 6.43 -14.38
CA LYS A 48 -9.48 6.99 -14.40
C LYS A 48 -10.51 5.89 -14.70
N ASN A 49 -11.71 5.99 -14.13
CA ASN A 49 -12.76 4.99 -14.30
C ASN A 49 -13.12 4.69 -15.77
N ILE A 50 -13.06 5.70 -16.65
CA ILE A 50 -13.31 5.53 -18.09
C ILE A 50 -12.25 4.65 -18.80
N ARG A 51 -11.08 4.44 -18.20
CA ARG A 51 -9.94 3.67 -18.77
C ARG A 51 -9.76 2.30 -18.11
N ILE A 52 -10.73 1.83 -17.33
CA ILE A 52 -10.62 0.53 -16.65
C ILE A 52 -10.43 -0.60 -17.68
N ASN A 53 -11.25 -0.61 -18.75
CA ASN A 53 -11.22 -1.65 -19.76
C ASN A 53 -9.94 -1.66 -20.61
N SER A 54 -9.20 -0.54 -20.65
CA SER A 54 -7.92 -0.43 -21.36
C SER A 54 -6.69 -0.62 -20.46
N ASN A 55 -6.87 -0.78 -19.14
CA ASN A 55 -5.77 -1.00 -18.22
C ASN A 55 -5.24 -2.44 -18.32
N ARG A 56 -4.08 -2.60 -18.98
CA ARG A 56 -3.41 -3.91 -19.10
C ARG A 56 -2.48 -4.20 -17.91
N THR A 57 -1.84 -3.17 -17.36
CA THR A 57 -0.79 -3.30 -16.32
C THR A 57 -1.28 -3.93 -15.03
N PHE A 58 -2.48 -3.56 -14.56
CA PHE A 58 -3.06 -4.06 -13.33
C PHE A 58 -4.28 -4.96 -13.57
N ASN A 59 -4.37 -5.53 -14.77
CA ASN A 59 -5.45 -6.45 -15.10
C ASN A 59 -5.48 -7.61 -14.09
N ASN A 60 -6.68 -7.96 -13.60
CA ASN A 60 -6.93 -8.95 -12.54
C ASN A 60 -6.31 -8.67 -11.13
N LEU A 61 -5.39 -7.71 -11.02
CA LEU A 61 -4.78 -7.27 -9.76
C LEU A 61 -5.60 -6.18 -9.09
N ALA A 62 -5.91 -5.10 -9.81
CA ALA A 62 -6.75 -4.01 -9.30
C ALA A 62 -8.24 -4.33 -9.40
N LYS A 63 -9.05 -3.72 -8.52
CA LYS A 63 -10.52 -3.82 -8.56
C LYS A 63 -11.16 -2.46 -8.30
N ARG A 64 -12.42 -2.33 -8.71
CA ARG A 64 -13.20 -1.11 -8.52
C ARG A 64 -13.70 -1.03 -7.07
N GLY A 65 -13.32 0.01 -6.35
CA GLY A 65 -13.77 0.31 -5.00
C GLY A 65 -14.55 1.62 -4.95
N ARG A 66 -15.21 1.88 -3.82
CA ARG A 66 -15.90 3.14 -3.53
C ARG A 66 -15.22 3.83 -2.35
N SER A 67 -14.90 5.10 -2.52
CA SER A 67 -14.49 6.01 -1.44
C SER A 67 -15.69 6.86 -0.99
N SER A 68 -15.51 7.67 0.05
CA SER A 68 -16.51 8.67 0.46
C SER A 68 -16.85 9.65 -0.65
N VAL A 69 -15.89 9.95 -1.53
CA VAL A 69 -16.02 10.95 -2.59
C VAL A 69 -16.51 10.31 -3.89
N ASP A 70 -15.78 9.31 -4.41
CA ASP A 70 -16.13 8.69 -5.69
C ASP A 70 -15.70 7.21 -5.82
N TRP A 71 -16.15 6.55 -6.90
CA TRP A 71 -15.63 5.27 -7.35
C TRP A 71 -14.20 5.43 -7.85
N PHE A 72 -13.38 4.42 -7.60
CA PHE A 72 -12.02 4.35 -8.13
C PHE A 72 -11.71 2.94 -8.60
N PHE A 73 -10.75 2.80 -9.50
CA PHE A 73 -10.18 1.51 -9.87
C PHE A 73 -8.73 1.44 -9.43
N GLY A 74 -8.41 0.47 -8.59
CA GLY A 74 -7.08 0.34 -8.02
C GLY A 74 -7.08 -0.54 -6.79
N PHE A 75 -6.45 -0.02 -5.76
CA PHE A 75 -6.09 -0.74 -4.54
C PHE A 75 -6.32 0.15 -3.32
N LYS A 76 -6.19 -0.45 -2.13
CA LYS A 76 -6.16 0.26 -0.85
C LYS A 76 -4.87 -0.07 -0.13
N LEU A 77 -4.27 0.95 0.47
CA LEU A 77 -3.16 0.85 1.41
C LEU A 77 -3.75 0.96 2.83
N HIS A 78 -3.62 -0.09 3.62
CA HIS A 78 -4.01 -0.14 5.02
C HIS A 78 -2.75 0.00 5.86
N MET A 79 -2.77 0.87 6.86
CA MET A 79 -1.62 1.11 7.73
C MET A 79 -2.06 1.19 9.19
N ILE A 80 -1.23 0.63 10.06
CA ILE A 80 -1.34 0.77 11.51
C ILE A 80 -0.08 1.48 11.99
N ILE A 81 -0.27 2.58 12.73
CA ILE A 81 0.81 3.34 13.38
C ILE A 81 0.59 3.36 14.89
N ASN A 82 1.66 3.52 15.67
CA ASN A 82 1.54 3.79 17.09
C ASN A 82 1.35 5.29 17.39
N ASP A 83 1.18 5.63 18.67
CA ASP A 83 1.07 6.99 19.19
C ASP A 83 2.28 7.89 18.94
N LYS A 84 3.42 7.31 18.55
CA LYS A 84 4.64 8.04 18.18
C LYS A 84 4.78 8.23 16.66
N GLY A 85 3.80 7.76 15.89
CA GLY A 85 3.83 7.81 14.42
C GLY A 85 4.71 6.76 13.76
N GLU A 86 5.17 5.74 14.51
CA GLU A 86 5.97 4.65 13.95
C GLU A 86 5.06 3.61 13.27
N ILE A 87 5.52 3.08 12.14
CA ILE A 87 4.76 2.09 11.35
C ILE A 87 4.79 0.73 12.06
N ILE A 88 3.63 0.17 12.34
CA ILE A 88 3.51 -1.16 12.97
C ILE A 88 3.20 -2.22 11.92
N ALA A 89 2.27 -1.93 11.00
CA ALA A 89 1.90 -2.85 9.94
C ALA A 89 1.41 -2.10 8.71
N VAL A 90 1.63 -2.69 7.54
CA VAL A 90 1.19 -2.17 6.24
C VAL A 90 0.64 -3.33 5.43
N LYS A 91 -0.48 -3.12 4.75
CA LYS A 91 -1.06 -4.10 3.83
C LYS A 91 -1.66 -3.42 2.61
N ILE A 92 -1.40 -3.98 1.44
CA ILE A 92 -2.04 -3.55 0.20
C ILE A 92 -3.11 -4.57 -0.18
N THR A 93 -4.31 -4.09 -0.50
CA THR A 93 -5.41 -4.94 -0.97
C THR A 93 -6.01 -4.39 -2.25
N LYS A 94 -6.83 -5.20 -2.93
CA LYS A 94 -7.63 -4.72 -4.06
C LYS A 94 -8.61 -3.64 -3.58
N GLY A 95 -9.01 -2.74 -4.48
CA GLY A 95 -9.82 -1.56 -4.14
C GLY A 95 -11.17 -1.85 -3.50
N ASN A 96 -11.73 -3.04 -3.71
CA ASN A 96 -13.04 -3.45 -3.21
C ASN A 96 -12.99 -4.24 -1.90
N VAL A 97 -11.82 -4.41 -1.29
CA VAL A 97 -11.70 -5.11 0.00
C VAL A 97 -12.19 -4.20 1.12
N ASP A 98 -12.97 -4.79 2.03
CA ASP A 98 -13.45 -4.14 3.25
C ASP A 98 -12.28 -3.92 4.22
N ASP A 99 -12.19 -2.72 4.78
CA ASP A 99 -11.08 -2.31 5.63
C ASP A 99 -11.02 -3.14 6.91
N ARG A 100 -12.18 -3.58 7.43
CA ARG A 100 -12.26 -4.45 8.63
C ARG A 100 -11.53 -5.76 8.43
N ILE A 101 -11.73 -6.39 7.27
CA ILE A 101 -11.08 -7.67 6.91
C ILE A 101 -9.57 -7.45 6.75
N ALA A 102 -9.18 -6.32 6.16
CA ALA A 102 -7.77 -5.99 5.98
C ALA A 102 -7.06 -5.76 7.32
N PHE A 103 -7.65 -4.99 8.23
CA PHE A 103 -7.10 -4.72 9.56
C PHE A 103 -7.07 -5.95 10.45
N GLU A 104 -8.12 -6.78 10.44
CA GLU A 104 -8.14 -8.04 11.21
C GLU A 104 -6.96 -8.94 10.83
N ALA A 105 -6.63 -9.00 9.54
CA ALA A 105 -5.49 -9.77 9.04
C ALA A 105 -4.11 -9.14 9.33
N MET A 106 -4.06 -7.89 9.81
CA MET A 106 -2.82 -7.22 10.24
C MET A 106 -2.62 -7.24 11.76
N VAL A 107 -3.68 -7.49 12.53
CA VAL A 107 -3.56 -7.63 13.99
C VAL A 107 -2.81 -8.92 14.29
N ILE A 108 -1.61 -8.79 14.84
CA ILE A 108 -0.84 -9.91 15.36
C ILE A 108 -1.58 -10.42 16.60
N LYS A 109 -2.23 -11.58 16.50
CA LYS A 109 -2.76 -12.29 17.67
C LYS A 109 -1.61 -12.43 18.67
N LYS A 110 -1.82 -11.98 19.91
CA LYS A 110 -0.93 -12.36 21.02
C LYS A 110 -0.90 -13.89 21.04
N VAL A 111 0.29 -14.46 20.81
CA VAL A 111 0.59 -15.83 21.21
C VAL A 111 0.48 -15.90 22.73
#